data_AF-A0A5R8XYD4-F1
#
_entry.id   AF-A0A5R8XYD4-F1
#
_cell.length_a   1.000
_cell.length_b   1.000
_cell.length_c   1.000
_cell.angle_alpha   90.00
_cell.angle_beta   90.00
_cell.angle_gamma   90.00
#
_symmetry.space_group_name_H-M   'P 1'
#
loop_
_entity.id
_entity.type
_entity.pdbx_description
1 polymer ?
#
loop_
_entity_poly.entity_id
_entity_poly.type
_entity_poly.pdbx_seq_one_letter_code
_entity_poly.pdbx_strand_id
1 'polypeptide(L)'
;MKNLTKLFDNLKLLYYEYDKYQNKFVKDKDCDKNISYKEFIKLTYELSKNQIQFFIDENGDLVISPKDNFFEHLKQRVKNINYDIKNRNKNIYILSDKNIKYAKNLPLINTKPILDKVDLENYDALIFTSKNAVIHLNSITNQWKKIPSYAISTQTAKQINKFGVKATFVGKEKHGDEFAYELIELLANKKVAYIGAKKIVSNLIDILNENNVSCEHIALYETICIEYEKKIDLPNDSIIIFSSPSTIDAFFKNVNWKNSFRAISIGKTTMKYFPENVNVSVADNTTLESCVQKALNLEK
;
A
#
# COMPACT_ATOMS: atom_id res chain seq x y z
N MET A 1 -27.83 -6.26 -12.40
CA MET A 1 -26.75 -6.81 -11.56
C MET A 1 -26.63 -5.94 -10.32
N LYS A 2 -26.71 -6.48 -9.09
CA LYS A 2 -26.29 -5.74 -7.89
C LYS A 2 -24.91 -5.15 -8.17
N ASN A 3 -24.67 -3.89 -7.79
CA ASN A 3 -23.36 -3.25 -7.99
C ASN A 3 -22.36 -3.92 -7.04
N LEU A 4 -21.80 -5.05 -7.48
CA LEU A 4 -20.84 -5.88 -6.74
C LEU A 4 -19.64 -5.06 -6.28
N THR A 5 -19.22 -4.08 -7.08
CA THR A 5 -18.16 -3.13 -6.73
C THR A 5 -18.47 -2.41 -5.41
N LYS A 6 -19.68 -1.87 -5.25
CA LYS A 6 -20.09 -1.21 -4.00
C LYS A 6 -20.12 -2.17 -2.80
N LEU A 7 -20.51 -3.44 -3.02
CA LEU A 7 -20.46 -4.46 -1.99
C LEU A 7 -19.02 -4.71 -1.54
N PHE A 8 -18.10 -4.85 -2.49
CA PHE A 8 -16.69 -5.18 -2.21
C PHE A 8 -15.93 -4.02 -1.59
N ASP A 9 -16.19 -2.78 -2.02
CA ASP A 9 -15.59 -1.58 -1.45
C ASP A 9 -15.96 -1.45 0.05
N ASN A 10 -17.20 -1.80 0.41
CA ASN A 10 -17.66 -1.81 1.81
C ASN A 10 -16.98 -2.86 2.69
N LEU A 11 -16.44 -3.94 2.11
CA LEU A 11 -15.74 -4.97 2.87
C LEU A 11 -14.42 -4.45 3.44
N LYS A 12 -13.84 -3.40 2.85
CA LYS A 12 -12.54 -2.82 3.23
C LYS A 12 -11.48 -3.91 3.45
N LEU A 13 -11.41 -4.88 2.54
CA LEU A 13 -10.46 -6.00 2.61
C LEU A 13 -9.04 -5.47 2.44
N LEU A 14 -8.11 -6.00 3.23
CA LEU A 14 -6.73 -5.56 3.31
C LEU A 14 -5.77 -6.56 2.70
N TYR A 15 -6.18 -7.83 2.64
CA TYR A 15 -5.40 -8.97 2.18
C TYR A 15 -6.03 -9.68 1.00
N TYR A 16 -7.16 -9.18 0.52
CA TYR A 16 -7.82 -9.65 -0.68
C TYR A 16 -8.12 -8.46 -1.58
N GLU A 17 -7.67 -8.54 -2.83
CA GLU A 17 -7.95 -7.52 -3.83
C GLU A 17 -8.82 -8.11 -4.94
N TYR A 18 -9.90 -7.41 -5.28
CA TYR A 18 -10.81 -7.86 -6.32
C TYR A 18 -10.24 -7.55 -7.71
N ASP A 19 -9.82 -8.60 -8.41
CA ASP A 19 -9.53 -8.57 -9.83
C ASP A 19 -10.85 -8.69 -10.62
N LYS A 20 -11.34 -7.55 -11.10
CA LYS A 20 -12.56 -7.43 -11.92
C LYS A 20 -12.49 -8.24 -13.22
N TYR A 21 -11.31 -8.44 -13.80
CA TYR A 21 -11.13 -9.09 -15.10
C TYR A 21 -11.10 -10.61 -14.96
N GLN A 22 -10.43 -11.08 -13.91
CA GLN A 22 -10.46 -12.49 -13.55
C GLN A 22 -11.75 -12.87 -12.78
N ASN A 23 -12.51 -11.88 -12.30
CA ASN A 23 -13.69 -12.01 -11.45
C ASN A 23 -13.38 -12.79 -10.16
N LYS A 24 -12.28 -12.44 -9.51
CA LYS A 24 -11.80 -13.13 -8.31
C LYS A 24 -11.13 -12.19 -7.32
N PHE A 25 -11.07 -12.59 -6.07
CA PHE A 25 -10.28 -11.96 -5.04
C PHE A 25 -8.91 -12.62 -4.94
N VAL A 26 -7.87 -11.87 -5.28
CA VAL A 26 -6.47 -12.28 -5.20
C VAL A 26 -5.99 -12.08 -3.78
N LYS A 27 -5.43 -13.14 -3.18
CA LYS A 27 -4.90 -13.08 -1.82
C LYS A 27 -3.49 -12.48 -1.79
N ASP A 28 -3.23 -11.59 -0.85
CA ASP A 28 -1.90 -11.12 -0.48
C ASP A 28 -1.06 -12.28 0.08
N LYS A 29 -0.02 -12.66 -0.64
CA LYS A 29 0.85 -13.80 -0.31
C LYS A 29 1.79 -13.52 0.87
N ASP A 30 2.07 -12.25 1.15
CA ASP A 30 2.98 -11.84 2.23
C ASP A 30 2.26 -11.75 3.59
N CYS A 31 0.99 -12.12 3.65
CA CYS A 31 0.17 -12.04 4.85
C CYS A 31 0.31 -13.26 5.77
N ASP A 32 0.35 -12.99 7.08
CA ASP A 32 0.13 -14.01 8.11
C ASP A 32 -1.18 -14.79 7.86
N LYS A 33 -1.10 -16.12 7.93
CA LYS A 33 -2.24 -17.00 7.60
C LYS A 33 -3.45 -16.72 8.48
N ASN A 34 -3.28 -16.50 9.78
CA ASN A 34 -4.39 -16.30 10.72
C ASN A 34 -5.10 -14.97 10.45
N ILE A 35 -4.37 -13.94 10.06
CA ILE A 35 -4.95 -12.65 9.72
C ILE A 35 -5.71 -12.73 8.39
N SER A 36 -5.11 -13.31 7.35
CA SER A 36 -5.78 -13.50 6.05
C SER A 36 -7.05 -14.35 6.20
N TYR A 37 -7.07 -15.32 7.12
CA TYR A 37 -8.22 -16.17 7.38
C TYR A 37 -9.41 -15.39 7.95
N LYS A 38 -9.19 -14.40 8.82
CA LYS A 38 -10.29 -13.57 9.34
C LYS A 38 -10.98 -12.78 8.23
N GLU A 39 -10.21 -12.20 7.31
CA GLU A 39 -10.78 -11.51 6.15
C GLU A 39 -11.45 -12.46 5.18
N PHE A 40 -10.89 -13.64 5.00
CA PHE A 40 -11.51 -14.69 4.20
C PHE A 40 -12.90 -15.05 4.73
N ILE A 41 -13.04 -15.25 6.04
CA ILE A 41 -14.35 -15.50 6.68
C ILE A 41 -15.30 -14.33 6.47
N LYS A 42 -14.85 -13.09 6.64
CA LYS A 42 -15.67 -11.89 6.38
C LYS A 42 -16.15 -11.84 4.91
N LEU A 43 -15.25 -12.06 3.97
CA LEU A 43 -15.53 -12.05 2.53
C LEU A 43 -16.53 -13.15 2.17
N THR A 44 -16.24 -14.40 2.53
CA THR A 44 -17.11 -15.55 2.24
C THR A 44 -18.49 -15.41 2.88
N TYR A 45 -18.56 -14.88 4.11
CA TYR A 45 -19.83 -14.57 4.76
C TYR A 45 -20.66 -13.57 3.96
N GLU A 46 -20.08 -12.44 3.56
CA GLU A 46 -20.81 -11.41 2.82
C GLU A 46 -21.21 -11.85 1.40
N LEU A 47 -20.40 -12.69 0.74
CA LEU A 47 -20.79 -13.33 -0.52
C LEU A 47 -21.99 -14.26 -0.32
N SER A 48 -21.92 -15.13 0.69
CA SER A 48 -22.98 -16.10 1.01
C SER A 48 -24.29 -15.41 1.37
N LYS A 49 -24.23 -14.37 2.23
CA LYS A 49 -25.37 -13.52 2.61
C LYS A 49 -26.03 -12.86 1.41
N ASN A 50 -25.26 -12.52 0.39
CA ASN A 50 -25.78 -11.93 -0.85
C ASN A 50 -26.12 -12.94 -1.95
N GLN A 51 -26.08 -14.25 -1.65
CA GLN A 51 -26.31 -15.36 -2.57
C GLN A 51 -25.36 -15.34 -3.78
N ILE A 52 -24.13 -14.87 -3.56
CA ILE A 52 -23.08 -14.86 -4.57
C ILE A 52 -22.29 -16.17 -4.41
N GLN A 53 -22.34 -17.01 -5.44
CA GLN A 53 -21.57 -18.26 -5.47
C GLN A 53 -20.09 -18.00 -5.76
N PHE A 54 -19.23 -18.82 -5.16
CA PHE A 54 -17.78 -18.73 -5.30
C PHE A 54 -17.12 -20.10 -5.06
N PHE A 55 -15.88 -20.25 -5.51
CA PHE A 55 -15.00 -21.37 -5.18
C PHE A 55 -13.55 -20.88 -4.99
N ILE A 56 -12.68 -21.75 -4.49
CA ILE A 56 -11.24 -21.45 -4.33
C ILE A 56 -10.45 -22.11 -5.45
N ASP A 57 -9.63 -21.34 -6.17
CA ASP A 57 -8.78 -21.85 -7.24
C ASP A 57 -7.46 -22.47 -6.72
N GLU A 58 -6.67 -23.02 -7.63
CA GLU A 58 -5.37 -23.64 -7.31
C GLU A 58 -4.34 -22.67 -6.70
N ASN A 59 -4.54 -21.35 -6.82
CA ASN A 59 -3.68 -20.33 -6.24
C ASN A 59 -4.12 -19.93 -4.83
N GLY A 60 -5.25 -20.44 -4.35
CA GLY A 60 -5.88 -20.03 -3.11
C GLY A 60 -6.66 -18.71 -3.23
N ASP A 61 -6.98 -18.29 -4.45
CA ASP A 61 -7.78 -17.09 -4.71
C ASP A 61 -9.28 -17.46 -4.72
N LEU A 62 -10.12 -16.52 -4.27
CA LEU A 62 -11.57 -16.73 -4.24
C LEU A 62 -12.19 -16.26 -5.56
N VAL A 63 -12.72 -17.19 -6.34
CA VAL A 63 -13.30 -16.93 -7.66
C VAL A 63 -14.80 -16.82 -7.55
N ILE A 64 -15.37 -15.72 -8.07
CA ILE A 64 -16.82 -15.55 -8.15
C ILE A 64 -17.29 -16.27 -9.41
N SER A 65 -18.16 -17.26 -9.23
CA SER A 65 -18.64 -18.12 -10.31
C SER A 65 -20.09 -18.51 -10.06
N PRO A 66 -20.94 -18.60 -11.10
CA PRO A 66 -22.34 -19.01 -10.95
C PRO A 66 -22.51 -20.50 -10.60
N LYS A 67 -21.44 -21.30 -10.65
CA LYS A 67 -21.42 -22.73 -10.30
C LYS A 67 -20.07 -23.10 -9.72
N ASP A 68 -20.08 -24.04 -8.77
CA ASP A 68 -18.90 -24.74 -8.26
C ASP A 68 -18.90 -26.18 -8.76
N ASN A 69 -18.23 -26.44 -9.89
CA ASN A 69 -18.09 -27.77 -10.45
C ASN A 69 -16.74 -27.91 -11.18
N PHE A 70 -16.31 -29.15 -11.41
CA PHE A 70 -15.03 -29.46 -12.03
C PHE A 70 -14.77 -28.69 -13.34
N PHE A 71 -15.79 -28.49 -14.16
CA PHE A 71 -15.65 -27.78 -15.43
C PHE A 71 -15.35 -26.28 -15.24
N GLU A 72 -16.01 -25.61 -14.30
CA GLU A 72 -15.71 -24.21 -13.97
C GLU A 72 -14.31 -24.04 -13.35
N HIS A 73 -13.88 -24.99 -12.50
CA HIS A 73 -12.50 -25.03 -11.99
C HIS A 73 -11.48 -25.16 -13.13
N LEU A 74 -11.71 -26.08 -14.07
CA LEU A 74 -10.82 -26.27 -15.22
C LEU A 74 -10.78 -25.03 -16.12
N LYS A 75 -11.94 -24.44 -16.40
CA LYS A 75 -12.05 -23.22 -17.20
C LYS A 75 -11.31 -22.06 -16.55
N GLN A 76 -11.43 -21.90 -15.24
CA GLN A 76 -10.72 -20.88 -14.49
C GLN A 76 -9.21 -21.11 -14.50
N ARG A 77 -8.75 -22.35 -14.37
CA ARG A 77 -7.33 -22.69 -14.49
C ARG A 77 -6.76 -22.32 -15.86
N VAL A 78 -7.47 -22.64 -16.94
CA VAL A 78 -7.07 -22.23 -18.30
C VAL A 78 -7.06 -20.70 -18.44
N LYS A 79 -8.07 -20.01 -17.87
CA LYS A 79 -8.13 -18.54 -17.82
C LYS A 79 -6.92 -17.95 -17.07
N ASN A 80 -6.54 -18.52 -15.93
CA ASN A 80 -5.36 -18.12 -15.16
C ASN A 80 -4.08 -18.25 -16.00
N ILE A 81 -3.89 -19.38 -16.68
CA ILE A 81 -2.72 -19.62 -17.56
C ILE A 81 -2.67 -18.59 -18.69
N ASN A 82 -3.77 -18.39 -19.41
CA ASN A 82 -3.82 -17.43 -20.51
C ASN A 82 -3.54 -16.00 -20.03
N TYR A 83 -4.07 -15.63 -18.86
CA TYR A 83 -3.83 -14.34 -18.24
C TYR A 83 -2.34 -14.16 -17.89
N ASP A 84 -1.72 -15.17 -17.30
CA ASP A 84 -0.29 -15.15 -16.96
C ASP A 84 0.58 -14.99 -18.22
N ILE A 85 0.30 -15.76 -19.27
CA ILE A 85 1.04 -15.70 -20.55
C ILE A 85 0.91 -14.31 -21.19
N LYS A 86 -0.30 -13.74 -21.20
CA LYS A 86 -0.57 -12.41 -21.76
C LYS A 86 0.18 -11.30 -21.03
N ASN A 87 0.32 -11.42 -19.71
CA ASN A 87 0.76 -10.32 -18.85
C ASN A 87 2.23 -10.41 -18.41
N ARG A 88 2.85 -11.59 -18.39
CA ARG A 88 4.22 -11.79 -17.88
C ARG A 88 5.31 -10.95 -18.56
N ASN A 89 5.11 -10.60 -19.83
CA ASN A 89 6.10 -9.86 -20.62
C ASN A 89 5.79 -8.35 -20.70
N LYS A 90 4.74 -7.87 -20.02
CA LYS A 90 4.42 -6.44 -20.00
C LYS A 90 5.54 -5.66 -19.28
N ASN A 91 5.77 -4.45 -19.77
CA ASN A 91 6.74 -3.51 -19.21
C ASN A 91 6.08 -2.66 -18.11
N ILE A 92 5.70 -3.30 -17.00
CA ILE A 92 5.15 -2.62 -15.82
C ILE A 92 6.28 -2.45 -14.82
N TYR A 93 6.57 -1.22 -14.41
CA TYR A 93 7.64 -0.89 -13.48
C TYR A 93 7.07 -0.32 -12.18
N ILE A 94 7.56 -0.84 -11.06
CA ILE A 94 7.30 -0.30 -9.73
C ILE A 94 8.58 0.34 -9.19
N LEU A 95 8.47 1.57 -8.67
CA LEU A 95 9.61 2.34 -8.18
C LEU A 95 10.04 1.95 -6.75
N SER A 96 10.06 0.65 -6.48
CA SER A 96 10.40 0.05 -5.18
C SER A 96 11.05 -1.32 -5.36
N ASP A 97 11.55 -1.90 -4.28
CA ASP A 97 12.12 -3.25 -4.17
C ASP A 97 11.09 -4.36 -3.89
N LYS A 98 9.82 -4.00 -3.65
CA LYS A 98 8.76 -4.96 -3.35
C LYS A 98 8.47 -5.86 -4.55
N ASN A 99 8.54 -7.18 -4.39
CA ASN A 99 8.20 -8.09 -5.47
C ASN A 99 6.67 -8.17 -5.66
N ILE A 100 6.17 -7.82 -6.86
CA ILE A 100 4.74 -7.91 -7.20
C ILE A 100 4.63 -8.59 -8.56
N LYS A 101 3.74 -9.59 -8.65
CA LYS A 101 3.52 -10.36 -9.89
C LYS A 101 3.28 -9.42 -11.08
N TYR A 102 3.94 -9.69 -12.20
CA TYR A 102 3.91 -8.92 -13.46
C TYR A 102 4.61 -7.55 -13.45
N ALA A 103 5.14 -7.09 -12.32
CA ALA A 103 5.88 -5.84 -12.24
C ALA A 103 7.39 -6.10 -12.13
N LYS A 104 8.17 -5.20 -12.74
CA LYS A 104 9.64 -5.14 -12.66
C LYS A 104 10.02 -4.09 -11.63
N ASN A 105 10.99 -4.42 -10.77
CA ASN A 105 11.50 -3.48 -9.77
C ASN A 105 12.45 -2.46 -10.40
N LEU A 106 12.22 -1.18 -10.11
CA LEU A 106 13.10 -0.07 -10.45
C LEU A 106 13.21 0.88 -9.26
N PRO A 107 13.84 0.48 -8.14
CA PRO A 107 13.95 1.34 -6.97
C PRO A 107 14.77 2.60 -7.32
N LEU A 108 14.16 3.78 -7.19
CA LEU A 108 14.81 5.07 -7.45
C LEU A 108 14.95 5.94 -6.19
N ILE A 109 14.42 5.47 -5.07
CA ILE A 109 14.53 6.12 -3.78
C ILE A 109 15.06 5.15 -2.74
N ASN A 110 15.79 5.68 -1.78
CA ASN A 110 16.18 4.98 -0.57
C ASN A 110 15.88 5.85 0.65
N THR A 111 15.98 5.26 1.84
CA THR A 111 15.88 6.01 3.10
C THR A 111 17.20 5.97 3.84
N LYS A 112 17.65 7.13 4.31
CA LYS A 112 18.87 7.27 5.10
C LYS A 112 18.50 7.71 6.52
N PRO A 113 19.03 7.08 7.58
CA PRO A 113 18.82 7.54 8.94
C PRO A 113 19.45 8.93 9.16
N ILE A 114 18.80 9.74 9.99
CA ILE A 114 19.26 11.09 10.38
C ILE A 114 19.79 11.07 11.82
N LEU A 115 19.23 10.20 12.65
CA LEU A 115 19.55 10.09 14.08
C LEU A 115 20.13 8.71 14.38
N ASP A 116 21.16 8.68 15.21
CA ASP A 116 21.77 7.43 15.71
C ASP A 116 21.22 7.03 17.08
N LYS A 117 20.53 7.96 17.77
CA LYS A 117 19.91 7.76 19.09
C LYS A 117 18.61 8.54 19.17
N VAL A 118 17.64 8.00 19.89
CA VAL A 118 16.37 8.64 20.21
C VAL A 118 16.00 8.34 21.65
N ASP A 119 15.64 9.37 22.39
CA ASP A 119 15.02 9.24 23.70
C ASP A 119 13.49 9.14 23.54
N LEU A 120 12.92 8.08 24.12
CA LEU A 120 11.48 7.83 24.10
C LEU A 120 10.87 7.76 25.52
N GLU A 121 11.62 8.11 26.57
CA GLU A 121 11.20 7.86 27.97
C GLU A 121 9.91 8.58 28.34
N ASN A 122 9.66 9.75 27.77
CA ASN A 122 8.57 10.64 28.15
C ASN A 122 7.34 10.56 27.21
N TYR A 123 7.28 9.60 26.29
CA TYR A 123 6.14 9.45 25.38
C TYR A 123 5.24 8.29 25.77
N ASP A 124 3.94 8.56 25.82
CA ASP A 124 2.88 7.59 26.12
C ASP A 124 2.42 6.82 24.88
N ALA A 125 2.66 7.38 23.68
CA ALA A 125 2.23 6.81 22.42
C ALA A 125 3.14 7.19 21.25
N LEU A 126 3.27 6.27 20.30
CA LEU A 126 4.00 6.46 19.05
C LEU A 126 3.06 6.38 17.86
N ILE A 127 3.12 7.36 16.96
CA ILE A 127 2.40 7.35 15.70
C ILE A 127 3.36 6.99 14.56
N PHE A 128 2.96 6.04 13.72
CA PHE A 128 3.68 5.64 12.52
C PHE A 128 2.80 5.76 11.28
N THR A 129 3.23 6.58 10.31
CA THR A 129 2.58 6.67 9.00
C THR A 129 3.31 5.93 7.88
N SER A 130 4.44 5.27 8.19
CA SER A 130 5.27 4.57 7.20
C SER A 130 5.94 3.34 7.80
N LYS A 131 6.04 2.26 7.01
CA LYS A 131 6.84 1.07 7.37
C LYS A 131 8.31 1.43 7.66
N ASN A 132 8.85 2.43 6.96
CA ASN A 132 10.26 2.81 7.09
C ASN A 132 10.52 3.46 8.46
N ALA A 133 9.55 4.22 9.01
CA ALA A 133 9.68 4.77 10.35
C ALA A 133 9.85 3.67 11.41
N VAL A 134 9.08 2.58 11.28
CA VAL A 134 9.18 1.41 12.17
C VAL A 134 10.53 0.71 12.01
N ILE A 135 10.98 0.50 10.76
CA ILE A 135 12.27 -0.16 10.46
C ILE A 135 13.44 0.65 11.05
N HIS A 136 13.48 1.96 10.77
CA HIS A 136 14.54 2.84 11.27
C HIS A 136 14.51 2.93 12.79
N LEU A 137 13.33 3.12 13.41
CA LEU A 137 13.26 3.19 14.87
C LEU A 137 13.74 1.90 15.53
N ASN A 138 13.34 0.74 14.99
CA ASN A 138 13.78 -0.56 15.51
C ASN A 138 15.28 -0.81 15.33
N SER A 139 15.90 -0.21 14.32
CA SER A 139 17.36 -0.28 14.16
C SER A 139 18.13 0.56 15.18
N ILE A 140 17.49 1.61 15.72
CA ILE A 140 18.08 2.56 16.66
C ILE A 140 17.88 2.10 18.11
N THR A 141 16.68 1.65 18.47
CA THR A 141 16.35 1.28 19.85
C THR A 141 15.28 0.19 19.90
N ASN A 142 15.24 -0.58 21.00
CA ASN A 142 14.16 -1.51 21.32
C ASN A 142 13.13 -0.90 22.30
N GLN A 143 13.36 0.30 22.84
CA GLN A 143 12.49 0.92 23.84
C GLN A 143 11.07 1.12 23.31
N TRP A 144 10.93 1.49 22.04
CA TRP A 144 9.64 1.70 21.38
C TRP A 144 8.70 0.50 21.47
N LYS A 145 9.22 -0.72 21.61
CA LYS A 145 8.42 -1.95 21.69
C LYS A 145 7.52 -2.00 22.93
N LYS A 146 7.84 -1.20 23.96
CA LYS A 146 7.06 -1.08 25.20
C LYS A 146 6.02 0.04 25.13
N ILE A 147 6.06 0.86 24.09
CA ILE A 147 5.22 2.05 23.95
C ILE A 147 4.06 1.74 22.99
N PRO A 148 2.80 2.04 23.35
CA PRO A 148 1.64 1.90 22.47
C PRO A 148 1.87 2.50 21.08
N SER A 149 1.66 1.69 20.04
CA SER A 149 1.98 2.05 18.66
C SER A 149 0.71 2.18 17.81
N TYR A 150 0.53 3.33 17.19
CA TYR A 150 -0.63 3.71 16.37
C TYR A 150 -0.20 3.80 14.91
N ALA A 151 -0.73 2.92 14.07
CA ALA A 151 -0.33 2.79 12.67
C ALA A 151 -1.39 3.38 11.74
N ILE A 152 -1.01 4.22 10.79
CA ILE A 152 -1.96 4.77 9.80
C ILE A 152 -2.65 3.70 8.98
N SER A 153 -1.93 2.62 8.69
CA SER A 153 -2.41 1.59 7.79
C SER A 153 -1.98 0.23 8.26
N THR A 154 -2.65 -0.76 7.70
CA THR A 154 -2.41 -2.17 7.97
C THR A 154 -1.03 -2.60 7.51
N GLN A 155 -0.47 -1.99 6.46
CA GLN A 155 0.90 -2.25 6.03
C GLN A 155 1.92 -1.78 7.08
N THR A 156 1.70 -0.62 7.68
CA THR A 156 2.54 -0.13 8.77
C THR A 156 2.38 -1.01 10.01
N ALA A 157 1.15 -1.43 10.34
CA ALA A 157 0.88 -2.37 11.43
C ALA A 157 1.54 -3.75 11.20
N LYS A 158 1.53 -4.28 9.97
CA LYS A 158 2.26 -5.50 9.61
C LYS A 158 3.75 -5.35 9.92
N GLN A 159 4.34 -4.19 9.64
CA GLN A 159 5.75 -3.94 9.93
C GLN A 159 6.03 -3.90 11.44
N ILE A 160 5.14 -3.32 12.24
CA ILE A 160 5.21 -3.35 13.71
C ILE A 160 5.16 -4.80 14.22
N ASN A 161 4.22 -5.59 13.71
CA ASN A 161 4.06 -7.02 14.06
C ASN A 161 5.29 -7.86 13.72
N LYS A 162 6.00 -7.57 12.61
CA LYS A 162 7.26 -8.26 12.25
C LYS A 162 8.35 -8.13 13.32
N PHE A 163 8.29 -7.10 14.16
CA PHE A 163 9.24 -6.90 15.26
C PHE A 163 8.72 -7.39 16.63
N GLY A 164 7.63 -8.17 16.63
CA GLY A 164 7.06 -8.80 17.83
C GLY A 164 6.13 -7.90 18.64
N VAL A 165 5.73 -6.75 18.09
CA VAL A 165 4.86 -5.77 18.77
C VAL A 165 3.51 -5.78 18.08
N LYS A 166 2.40 -5.74 18.83
CA LYS A 166 1.06 -5.56 18.24
C LYS A 166 0.72 -4.07 18.23
N ALA A 167 0.33 -3.54 17.06
CA ALA A 167 -0.20 -2.17 17.00
C ALA A 167 -1.44 -2.01 17.90
N THR A 168 -1.45 -0.96 18.71
CA THR A 168 -2.56 -0.58 19.60
C THR A 168 -3.78 -0.16 18.79
N PHE A 169 -3.54 0.55 17.69
CA PHE A 169 -4.57 1.01 16.78
C PHE A 169 -4.06 0.94 15.34
N VAL A 170 -4.99 0.68 14.42
CA VAL A 170 -4.73 0.71 12.99
C VAL A 170 -5.80 1.59 12.34
N GLY A 171 -5.36 2.66 11.69
CA GLY A 171 -6.24 3.63 11.04
C GLY A 171 -7.12 2.98 9.98
N LYS A 172 -8.32 3.52 9.84
CA LYS A 172 -9.27 3.15 8.77
C LYS A 172 -8.96 3.94 7.50
N GLU A 173 -8.50 5.18 7.68
CA GLU A 173 -8.11 6.08 6.61
C GLU A 173 -6.61 5.94 6.29
N LYS A 174 -6.26 6.17 5.02
CA LYS A 174 -4.89 5.99 4.50
C LYS A 174 -4.19 7.32 4.22
N HIS A 175 -4.81 8.41 4.64
CA HIS A 175 -4.36 9.78 4.51
C HIS A 175 -4.06 10.35 5.90
N GLY A 176 -2.98 11.13 6.01
CA GLY A 176 -2.44 11.54 7.32
C GLY A 176 -3.38 12.45 8.11
N ASP A 177 -4.11 13.32 7.43
CA ASP A 177 -4.97 14.31 8.07
C ASP A 177 -6.22 13.64 8.66
N GLU A 178 -6.89 12.79 7.87
CA GLU A 178 -8.03 12.00 8.32
C GLU A 178 -7.65 11.01 9.42
N PHE A 179 -6.45 10.43 9.33
CA PHE A 179 -5.92 9.57 10.39
C PHE A 179 -5.71 10.34 11.70
N ALA A 180 -5.30 11.62 11.65
CA ALA A 180 -5.16 12.45 12.84
C ALA A 180 -6.49 12.59 13.59
N TYR A 181 -7.59 12.81 12.87
CA TYR A 181 -8.93 12.89 13.47
C TYR A 181 -9.38 11.58 14.13
N GLU A 182 -8.99 10.41 13.60
CA GLU A 182 -9.26 9.12 14.26
C GLU A 182 -8.54 8.97 15.60
N LEU A 183 -7.44 9.70 15.79
CA LEU A 183 -6.56 9.54 16.95
C LEU A 183 -6.89 10.47 18.11
N ILE A 184 -7.64 11.56 17.89
CA ILE A 184 -7.89 12.61 18.89
C ILE A 184 -8.40 12.01 20.21
N GLU A 185 -9.51 11.27 20.18
CA GLU A 185 -10.08 10.66 21.39
C GLU A 185 -9.17 9.58 21.99
N LEU A 186 -8.48 8.82 21.14
CA LEU A 186 -7.62 7.70 21.55
C LEU A 186 -6.32 8.16 22.23
N LEU A 187 -5.90 9.39 21.94
CA LEU A 187 -4.67 10.00 22.41
C LEU A 187 -4.90 11.19 23.35
N ALA A 188 -6.14 11.40 23.80
CA ALA A 188 -6.45 12.44 24.78
C ALA A 188 -5.58 12.29 26.04
N ASN A 189 -5.02 13.41 26.50
CA ASN A 189 -4.13 13.50 27.66
C ASN A 189 -2.82 12.68 27.58
N LYS A 190 -2.40 12.27 26.37
CA LYS A 190 -1.11 11.58 26.16
C LYS A 190 -0.08 12.52 25.57
N LYS A 191 1.19 12.33 25.94
CA LYS A 191 2.33 12.87 25.21
C LYS A 191 2.71 11.94 24.07
N VAL A 192 2.65 12.43 22.85
CA VAL A 192 2.73 11.62 21.64
C VAL A 192 3.97 11.98 20.82
N ALA A 193 4.70 10.97 20.35
CA ALA A 193 5.73 11.15 19.33
C ALA A 193 5.20 10.66 17.98
N TYR A 194 5.18 11.55 16.99
CA TYR A 194 5.06 11.14 15.60
C TYR A 194 6.44 10.78 15.05
N ILE A 195 6.62 9.51 14.70
CA ILE A 195 7.88 8.97 14.20
C ILE A 195 7.82 8.91 12.68
N GLY A 196 8.66 9.72 12.02
CA GLY A 196 8.46 10.02 10.61
C GLY A 196 9.72 10.27 9.79
N ALA A 197 9.48 10.54 8.50
CA ALA A 197 10.49 11.11 7.62
C ALA A 197 10.68 12.59 7.96
N LYS A 198 11.87 13.14 7.69
CA LYS A 198 12.17 14.57 7.85
C LYS A 198 11.15 15.48 7.16
N LYS A 199 10.75 15.13 5.93
CA LYS A 199 9.71 15.83 5.18
C LYS A 199 8.35 15.20 5.45
N ILE A 200 7.44 15.98 6.03
CA ILE A 200 6.05 15.60 6.27
C ILE A 200 5.17 16.22 5.18
N VAL A 201 4.18 15.47 4.69
CA VAL A 201 3.25 15.94 3.64
C VAL A 201 1.86 16.28 4.20
N SER A 202 1.49 15.67 5.33
CA SER A 202 0.21 15.86 6.03
C SER A 202 0.30 16.90 7.14
N ASN A 203 -0.83 17.47 7.53
CA ASN A 203 -0.98 18.36 8.68
C ASN A 203 -1.28 17.58 9.99
N LEU A 204 -0.97 16.28 10.02
CA LEU A 204 -1.31 15.37 11.13
C LEU A 204 -0.93 15.92 12.51
N ILE A 205 0.24 16.52 12.64
CA ILE A 205 0.76 17.02 13.92
C ILE A 205 -0.02 18.25 14.35
N ASP A 206 -0.26 19.17 13.42
CA ASP A 206 -1.00 20.40 13.67
C ASP A 206 -2.44 20.08 14.09
N ILE A 207 -3.11 19.16 13.36
CA ILE A 207 -4.47 18.71 13.69
C ILE A 207 -4.53 18.14 15.11
N LEU A 208 -3.55 17.33 15.53
CA LEU A 208 -3.53 16.77 16.89
C LEU A 208 -3.31 17.86 17.94
N ASN A 209 -2.35 18.75 17.72
CA ASN A 209 -2.04 19.83 18.66
C ASN A 209 -3.20 20.83 18.80
N GLU A 210 -3.87 21.19 17.70
CA GLU A 210 -5.07 22.03 17.69
C GLU A 210 -6.25 21.39 18.45
N ASN A 211 -6.26 20.06 18.57
CA ASN A 211 -7.25 19.30 19.33
C ASN A 211 -6.75 18.84 20.71
N ASN A 212 -5.78 19.57 21.29
CA ASN A 212 -5.23 19.35 22.64
C ASN A 212 -4.54 17.99 22.86
N VAL A 213 -4.04 17.36 21.79
CA VAL A 213 -3.17 16.18 21.87
C VAL A 213 -1.73 16.62 21.64
N SER A 214 -0.91 16.61 22.69
CA SER A 214 0.51 17.02 22.61
C SER A 214 1.31 16.07 21.71
N CYS A 215 1.55 16.47 20.46
CA CYS A 215 2.25 15.68 19.47
C CYS A 215 3.54 16.37 19.01
N GLU A 216 4.67 15.69 19.19
CA GLU A 216 5.99 16.14 18.76
C GLU A 216 6.50 15.29 17.58
N HIS A 217 7.19 15.90 16.63
CA HIS A 217 7.80 15.19 15.50
C HIS A 217 9.20 14.68 15.87
N ILE A 218 9.45 13.38 15.65
CA ILE A 218 10.79 12.80 15.64
C ILE A 218 11.14 12.38 14.21
N ALA A 219 11.95 13.20 13.55
CA ALA A 219 12.46 12.94 12.21
C ALA A 219 13.59 11.91 12.25
N LEU A 220 13.28 10.66 11.90
CA LEU A 220 14.25 9.56 11.97
C LEU A 220 15.09 9.36 10.71
N TYR A 221 14.49 9.63 9.55
CA TYR A 221 15.10 9.34 8.27
C TYR A 221 14.72 10.37 7.23
N GLU A 222 15.51 10.47 6.18
CA GLU A 222 15.16 11.21 4.97
C GLU A 222 15.06 10.27 3.78
N THR A 223 14.16 10.60 2.86
CA THR A 223 14.11 9.94 1.56
C THR A 223 15.14 10.58 0.65
N ILE A 224 16.07 9.78 0.15
CA ILE A 224 17.09 10.20 -0.81
C ILE A 224 16.76 9.64 -2.20
N CYS A 225 17.08 10.41 -3.22
CA CYS A 225 17.06 9.95 -4.61
C CYS A 225 18.31 9.11 -4.88
N ILE A 226 18.13 7.95 -5.49
CA ILE A 226 19.23 7.19 -6.08
C ILE A 226 19.47 7.81 -7.44
N GLU A 227 20.63 8.43 -7.65
CA GLU A 227 20.99 9.04 -8.94
C GLU A 227 21.95 8.11 -9.68
N TYR A 228 21.60 7.79 -10.92
CA TYR A 228 22.41 6.95 -11.80
C TYR A 228 23.25 7.84 -12.73
N GLU A 229 24.51 7.47 -12.96
CA GLU A 229 25.43 8.23 -13.84
C GLU A 229 24.88 8.43 -15.26
N LYS A 230 24.12 7.44 -15.76
CA LYS A 230 23.43 7.51 -17.05
C LYS A 230 21.93 7.41 -16.83
N LYS A 231 21.19 8.21 -17.59
CA LYS A 231 19.73 8.11 -17.68
C LYS A 231 19.35 6.67 -18.04
N ILE A 232 18.38 6.13 -17.33
CA ILE A 232 17.82 4.80 -17.57
C ILE A 232 16.89 4.89 -18.78
N ASP A 233 17.15 4.06 -19.80
CA ASP A 233 16.28 3.92 -20.95
C ASP A 233 15.29 2.77 -20.74
N LEU A 234 13.99 3.11 -20.70
CA LEU A 234 12.92 2.12 -20.57
C LEU A 234 12.27 1.84 -21.94
N PRO A 235 11.83 0.59 -22.21
CA PRO A 235 11.16 0.26 -23.46
C PRO A 235 9.93 1.12 -23.73
N ASN A 236 9.58 1.34 -25.00
CA ASN A 236 8.31 2.00 -25.34
C ASN A 236 7.11 1.23 -24.75
N ASP A 237 6.00 1.94 -24.59
CA ASP A 237 4.75 1.45 -23.97
C ASP A 237 4.88 1.01 -22.50
N SER A 238 5.97 1.38 -21.83
CA SER A 238 6.15 1.10 -20.39
C SER A 238 5.08 1.78 -19.54
N ILE A 239 4.60 1.07 -18.53
CA ILE A 239 3.70 1.59 -17.51
C ILE A 239 4.49 1.74 -16.23
N ILE A 240 4.52 2.94 -15.65
CA ILE A 240 5.32 3.25 -14.47
C ILE A 240 4.40 3.58 -13.31
N ILE A 241 4.61 2.91 -12.18
CA ILE A 241 3.82 3.03 -10.97
C ILE A 241 4.56 3.89 -9.94
N PHE A 242 3.89 4.97 -9.53
CA PHE A 242 4.41 5.98 -8.62
C PHE A 242 3.68 5.91 -7.27
N SER A 243 4.44 5.60 -6.23
CA SER A 243 3.90 5.38 -4.88
C SER A 243 3.97 6.60 -3.97
N SER A 244 4.71 7.64 -4.36
CA SER A 244 4.85 8.87 -3.58
C SER A 244 5.37 10.03 -4.43
N PRO A 245 5.21 11.30 -3.99
CA PRO A 245 5.85 12.45 -4.64
C PRO A 245 7.34 12.25 -4.90
N SER A 246 8.09 11.73 -3.92
CA SER A 246 9.53 11.49 -4.06
C SER A 246 9.88 10.51 -5.18
N THR A 247 9.00 9.55 -5.50
CA THR A 247 9.22 8.65 -6.65
C THR A 247 9.07 9.34 -8.00
N ILE A 248 8.25 10.40 -8.07
CA ILE A 248 8.09 11.22 -9.28
C ILE A 248 9.39 12.00 -9.50
N ASP A 249 9.84 12.73 -8.49
CA ASP A 249 11.07 13.52 -8.55
C ASP A 249 12.27 12.65 -8.95
N ALA A 250 12.42 11.50 -8.29
CA ALA A 250 13.51 10.56 -8.58
C ALA A 250 13.42 9.95 -9.99
N PHE A 251 12.21 9.71 -10.49
CA PHE A 251 12.02 9.23 -11.86
C PHE A 251 12.46 10.27 -12.89
N PHE A 252 12.02 11.52 -12.78
CA PHE A 252 12.37 12.55 -13.76
C PHE A 252 13.85 12.93 -13.74
N LYS A 253 14.54 12.75 -12.60
CA LYS A 253 16.00 12.83 -12.52
C LYS A 253 16.68 11.73 -13.34
N ASN A 254 16.20 10.49 -13.23
CA ASN A 254 16.90 9.32 -13.78
C ASN A 254 16.37 8.82 -15.14
N VAL A 255 15.18 9.23 -15.57
CA VAL A 255 14.53 8.74 -16.79
C VAL A 255 14.00 9.93 -17.58
N ASN A 256 14.11 9.85 -18.91
CA ASN A 256 13.44 10.80 -19.79
C ASN A 256 12.04 10.27 -20.13
N TRP A 257 11.02 11.08 -19.89
CA TRP A 257 9.65 10.70 -20.18
C TRP A 257 9.46 10.51 -21.69
N LYS A 258 8.92 9.35 -22.10
CA LYS A 258 8.53 9.09 -23.49
C LYS A 258 7.02 9.23 -23.62
N ASN A 259 6.53 9.78 -24.74
CA ASN A 259 5.09 9.93 -25.00
C ASN A 259 4.32 8.59 -24.98
N SER A 260 5.00 7.48 -25.25
CA SER A 260 4.42 6.13 -25.15
C SER A 260 4.25 5.64 -23.71
N PHE A 261 4.86 6.30 -22.72
CA PHE A 261 4.74 5.88 -21.32
C PHE A 261 3.37 6.21 -20.74
N ARG A 262 2.96 5.38 -19.78
CA ARG A 262 1.75 5.60 -19.00
C ARG A 262 2.11 5.65 -17.52
N ALA A 263 1.61 6.65 -16.80
CA ALA A 263 1.80 6.77 -15.37
C ALA A 263 0.59 6.23 -14.62
N ILE A 264 0.86 5.48 -13.54
CA ILE A 264 -0.13 5.12 -12.54
C ILE A 264 0.29 5.70 -11.21
N SER A 265 -0.54 6.55 -10.64
CA SER A 265 -0.37 7.06 -9.29
C SER A 265 -1.12 6.18 -8.29
N ILE A 266 -0.48 5.88 -7.17
CA ILE A 266 -1.11 5.14 -6.06
C ILE A 266 -2.29 5.89 -5.43
N GLY A 267 -2.34 7.22 -5.59
CA GLY A 267 -3.37 8.04 -4.97
C GLY A 267 -3.37 9.47 -5.47
N LYS A 268 -4.42 10.22 -5.09
CA LYS A 268 -4.64 11.60 -5.54
C LYS A 268 -3.55 12.55 -5.04
N THR A 269 -3.05 12.37 -3.82
CA THR A 269 -1.97 13.20 -3.27
C THR A 269 -0.71 13.12 -4.12
N THR A 270 -0.27 11.92 -4.50
CA THR A 270 0.89 11.71 -5.38
C THR A 270 0.64 12.27 -6.78
N MET A 271 -0.58 12.11 -7.31
CA MET A 271 -0.95 12.62 -8.64
C MET A 271 -0.75 14.13 -8.78
N LYS A 272 -1.00 14.91 -7.72
CA LYS A 272 -0.84 16.38 -7.73
C LYS A 272 0.60 16.86 -7.96
N TYR A 273 1.59 15.98 -7.84
CA TYR A 273 3.01 16.32 -8.02
C TYR A 273 3.52 16.01 -9.44
N PHE A 274 2.67 15.49 -10.32
CA PHE A 274 3.07 15.28 -11.71
C PHE A 274 3.11 16.60 -12.49
N PRO A 275 4.04 16.71 -13.46
CA PRO A 275 3.97 17.75 -14.49
C PRO A 275 2.64 17.70 -15.25
N GLU A 276 2.09 18.86 -15.63
CA GLU A 276 0.78 18.98 -16.29
C GLU A 276 0.69 18.20 -17.61
N ASN A 277 1.82 17.97 -18.29
CA ASN A 277 1.89 17.29 -19.58
C ASN A 277 1.89 15.76 -19.49
N VAL A 278 1.76 15.18 -18.29
CA VAL A 278 1.76 13.74 -18.07
C VAL A 278 0.35 13.25 -17.77
N ASN A 279 -0.17 12.34 -18.60
CA ASN A 279 -1.44 11.69 -18.32
C ASN A 279 -1.25 10.58 -17.26
N VAL A 280 -1.95 10.71 -16.13
CA VAL A 280 -1.81 9.85 -14.95
C VAL A 280 -3.14 9.18 -14.64
N SER A 281 -3.14 7.85 -14.58
CA SER A 281 -4.25 7.09 -14.01
C SER A 281 -4.09 6.91 -12.50
N VAL A 282 -5.16 7.03 -11.72
CA VAL A 282 -5.12 6.75 -10.28
C VAL A 282 -5.60 5.32 -10.03
N ALA A 283 -4.90 4.59 -9.17
CA ALA A 283 -5.31 3.25 -8.74
C ALA A 283 -6.62 3.28 -7.93
N ASP A 284 -7.36 2.17 -7.95
CA ASP A 284 -8.62 2.06 -7.23
C ASP A 284 -8.38 2.02 -5.70
N ASN A 285 -7.25 1.43 -5.28
CA ASN A 285 -6.79 1.42 -3.89
C ASN A 285 -5.35 1.92 -3.76
N THR A 286 -4.99 2.45 -2.59
CA THR A 286 -3.63 2.94 -2.31
C THR A 286 -2.64 1.81 -1.97
N THR A 287 -2.57 0.78 -2.81
CA THR A 287 -1.62 -0.33 -2.73
C THR A 287 -0.87 -0.48 -4.06
N LEU A 288 0.35 -1.01 -4.01
CA LEU A 288 1.12 -1.25 -5.23
C LEU A 288 0.48 -2.36 -6.07
N GLU A 289 -0.14 -3.36 -5.44
CA GLU A 289 -0.94 -4.40 -6.07
C GLU A 289 -2.07 -3.81 -6.90
N SER A 290 -2.81 -2.84 -6.34
CA SER A 290 -3.89 -2.16 -7.06
C SER A 290 -3.39 -1.35 -8.24
N CYS A 291 -2.22 -0.74 -8.10
CA CYS A 291 -1.57 -0.05 -9.21
C CYS A 291 -1.20 -1.03 -10.33
N VAL A 292 -0.65 -2.20 -10.00
CA VAL A 292 -0.32 -3.23 -10.99
C VAL A 292 -1.58 -3.78 -11.64
N GLN A 293 -2.64 -4.05 -10.87
CA GLN A 293 -3.91 -4.47 -11.43
C GLN A 293 -4.45 -3.42 -12.39
N LYS A 294 -4.46 -2.14 -12.01
CA LYS A 294 -4.82 -1.04 -12.91
C LYS A 294 -3.97 -1.07 -14.19
N ALA A 295 -2.67 -1.28 -14.09
CA ALA A 295 -1.74 -1.38 -15.23
C ALA A 295 -2.08 -2.50 -16.20
N LEU A 296 -2.42 -3.69 -15.68
CA LEU A 296 -2.78 -4.85 -16.48
C LEU A 296 -4.06 -4.63 -17.30
N ASN A 297 -4.90 -3.74 -16.78
CA ASN A 297 -6.26 -3.45 -17.20
C ASN A 297 -6.37 -2.23 -18.12
N LEU A 298 -5.30 -1.43 -18.24
CA LEU A 298 -5.20 -0.40 -19.27
C LEU A 298 -5.12 -1.09 -20.64
N GLU A 299 -6.14 -0.88 -21.47
CA GLU A 299 -6.11 -1.28 -22.88
C GLU A 299 -4.94 -0.60 -23.61
N LYS A 300 -4.50 -1.22 -24.72
CA LYS A 300 -3.55 -0.58 -25.63
C LYS A 300 -4.30 0.32 -26.59
#